data_AF-A0A5Q4C4H5-F1
#
_entry.id   AF-A0A5Q4C4H5-F1
#
_cell.length_a   1.000
_cell.length_b   1.000
_cell.length_c   1.000
_cell.angle_alpha   90.00
_cell.angle_beta   90.00
_cell.angle_gamma   90.00
#
_symmetry.space_group_name_H-M   'P 1'
#
loop_
_entity.id
_entity.type
_entity.pdbx_description
1 polymer ?
#
loop_
_entity_poly.entity_id
_entity_poly.type
_entity_poly.pdbx_seq_one_letter_code
_entity_poly.pdbx_strand_id
1 'polypeptide(L)'
;MKFAPQSALLVLALVLHASAAAVEDPAMAAVRRDTLLMERQGANENRPVPDGACCIANTSQKQDVCNVNGQTGRCVPDNVNNCNEKLTCIEDSRLDCDPNTLENGRPRCRRRQGA
;
A
#
# COMPACT_ATOMS: atom_id res chain seq x y z
N MET A 1 63.48 -1.46 -37.64
CA MET A 1 62.74 -0.35 -38.28
C MET A 1 61.33 -0.82 -38.58
N LYS A 2 60.31 -0.30 -37.88
CA LYS A 2 58.90 -0.57 -38.18
C LYS A 2 58.07 0.58 -37.61
N PHE A 3 57.87 1.63 -38.39
CA PHE A 3 56.91 2.69 -38.10
C PHE A 3 55.66 2.42 -38.94
N ALA A 4 54.54 2.14 -38.29
CA ALA A 4 53.23 2.10 -38.92
C ALA A 4 52.48 3.39 -38.56
N PRO A 5 51.86 4.08 -39.54
CA PRO A 5 51.31 5.42 -39.35
C PRO A 5 49.89 5.36 -38.77
N GLN A 6 49.66 6.29 -37.84
CA GLN A 6 48.48 7.14 -37.72
C GLN A 6 47.17 6.62 -38.35
N SER A 7 46.25 6.18 -37.50
CA SER A 7 44.83 6.16 -37.81
C SER A 7 44.11 6.92 -36.69
N ALA A 8 44.08 8.24 -36.85
CA ALA A 8 43.18 9.10 -36.13
C ALA A 8 41.77 8.86 -36.68
N LEU A 9 40.91 8.19 -35.91
CA LEU A 9 39.47 8.22 -36.11
C LEU A 9 38.83 8.55 -34.76
N LEU A 10 38.53 9.83 -34.61
CA LEU A 10 37.67 10.39 -33.58
C LEU A 10 36.22 9.88 -33.77
N VAL A 11 35.65 9.45 -32.64
CA VAL A 11 34.32 9.84 -32.12
C VAL A 11 33.09 9.52 -32.98
N LEU A 12 32.27 8.57 -32.50
CA LEU A 12 30.88 8.91 -32.14
C LEU A 12 30.33 7.91 -31.10
N ALA A 13 30.26 8.37 -29.85
CA ALA A 13 29.51 7.70 -28.80
C ALA A 13 28.02 8.02 -28.97
N LEU A 14 27.21 7.00 -29.27
CA LEU A 14 25.75 7.08 -29.20
C LEU A 14 25.29 6.27 -28.00
N VAL A 15 25.29 6.93 -26.84
CA VAL A 15 24.64 6.39 -25.63
C VAL A 15 23.15 6.66 -25.77
N LEU A 16 22.37 5.64 -26.16
CA LEU A 16 20.93 5.67 -26.00
C LEU A 16 20.61 5.65 -24.49
N HIS A 17 20.42 6.82 -23.90
CA HIS A 17 19.74 6.95 -22.62
C HIS A 17 18.24 6.80 -22.87
N ALA A 18 17.74 5.58 -22.72
CA ALA A 18 16.31 5.35 -22.55
C ALA A 18 15.92 5.86 -21.16
N SER A 19 15.52 7.14 -21.08
CA SER A 19 14.81 7.64 -19.90
C SER A 19 13.45 6.96 -19.86
N ALA A 20 13.36 5.83 -19.16
CA ALA A 20 12.08 5.30 -18.72
C ALA A 20 11.49 6.33 -17.74
N ALA A 21 10.74 7.29 -18.27
CA ALA A 21 9.87 8.12 -17.48
C ALA A 21 8.82 7.17 -16.88
N ALA A 22 9.04 6.75 -15.63
CA ALA A 22 7.99 6.15 -14.85
C ALA A 22 6.87 7.18 -14.79
N VAL A 23 5.79 6.94 -15.54
CA VAL A 23 4.56 7.68 -15.38
C VAL A 23 4.12 7.38 -13.95
N GLU A 24 4.38 8.34 -13.04
CA GLU A 24 3.88 8.26 -11.68
C GLU A 24 2.36 8.27 -11.78
N ASP A 25 1.76 7.09 -11.64
CA ASP A 25 0.31 6.98 -11.54
C ASP A 25 -0.12 7.85 -10.35
N PRO A 26 -0.98 8.87 -10.55
CA PRO A 26 -1.41 9.76 -9.48
C PRO A 26 -2.08 8.99 -8.32
N ALA A 27 -2.64 7.80 -8.59
CA ALA A 27 -3.15 6.91 -7.54
C ALA A 27 -2.03 6.38 -6.63
N MET A 28 -0.86 6.03 -7.19
CA MET A 28 0.29 5.58 -6.41
C MET A 28 0.92 6.73 -5.60
N ALA A 29 0.85 7.96 -6.12
CA ALA A 29 1.30 9.15 -5.41
C ALA A 29 0.36 9.51 -4.24
N ALA A 30 -0.93 9.21 -4.33
CA ALA A 30 -1.87 9.32 -3.22
C ALA A 30 -1.59 8.25 -2.15
N VAL A 31 -1.39 6.99 -2.57
CA VAL A 31 -1.07 5.87 -1.67
C VAL A 31 0.20 6.14 -0.85
N ARG A 32 1.28 6.65 -1.49
CA ARG A 32 2.52 7.01 -0.78
C ARG A 32 2.31 8.13 0.26
N ARG A 33 1.52 9.14 -0.09
CA ARG A 33 1.22 10.24 0.85
C ARG A 33 0.40 9.73 2.03
N ASP A 34 -0.54 8.83 1.79
CA ASP A 34 -1.32 8.18 2.84
C ASP A 34 -0.42 7.37 3.78
N THR A 35 0.52 6.57 3.24
CA THR A 35 1.50 5.84 4.07
C THR A 35 2.37 6.78 4.91
N LEU A 36 2.84 7.89 4.35
CA LEU A 36 3.66 8.87 5.09
C LEU A 36 2.86 9.62 6.17
N LEU A 37 1.56 9.82 5.98
CA LEU A 37 0.68 10.40 7.00
C LEU A 37 0.38 9.40 8.12
N MET A 38 0.18 8.12 7.79
CA MET A 38 0.07 7.04 8.79
C MET A 38 1.35 6.92 9.64
N GLU A 39 2.54 7.07 9.04
CA GLU A 39 3.80 7.08 9.78
C GLU A 39 3.93 8.27 10.75
N ARG A 40 3.34 9.43 10.41
CA ARG A 40 3.37 10.63 11.28
C ARG A 40 2.35 10.61 12.41
N GLN A 41 1.18 10.00 12.20
CA GLN A 41 0.09 9.99 13.18
C GLN A 41 0.06 8.73 14.04
N GLY A 42 1.01 7.80 13.83
CA GLY A 42 0.94 6.45 14.37
C GLY A 42 -0.14 5.63 13.66
N ALA A 43 -0.01 4.30 13.69
CA ALA A 43 -1.06 3.43 13.18
C ALA A 43 -2.38 3.73 13.91
N ASN A 44 -3.48 3.83 13.15
CA ASN A 44 -4.84 4.06 13.68
C ASN A 44 -4.99 5.31 14.57
N GLU A 45 -4.30 6.42 14.24
CA GLU A 45 -4.30 7.63 15.08
C GLU A 45 -3.85 7.34 16.53
N ASN A 46 -2.81 6.50 16.67
CA ASN A 46 -2.27 5.99 17.93
C ASN A 46 -3.19 5.04 18.72
N ARG A 47 -4.31 4.59 18.13
CA ARG A 47 -5.06 3.45 18.69
C ARG A 47 -4.25 2.16 18.54
N PRO A 48 -4.47 1.15 19.40
CA PRO A 48 -3.81 -0.14 19.24
C PRO A 48 -4.12 -0.78 17.89
N VAL A 49 -3.12 -1.42 17.29
CA VAL A 49 -3.28 -2.25 16.10
C VAL A 49 -3.68 -3.66 16.56
N PRO A 50 -4.92 -4.12 16.28
CA PRO A 50 -5.32 -5.47 16.64
C PRO A 50 -4.48 -6.52 15.92
N ASP A 51 -4.14 -7.59 16.64
CA ASP A 51 -3.56 -8.81 16.07
C ASP A 51 -4.53 -9.97 16.30
N GLY A 52 -5.03 -10.55 15.21
CA GLY A 52 -6.00 -11.64 15.20
C GLY A 52 -7.21 -11.38 14.31
N ALA A 53 -8.11 -12.37 14.26
CA ALA A 53 -9.26 -12.38 13.34
C ALA A 53 -10.32 -11.29 13.63
N CYS A 54 -10.33 -10.74 14.85
CA CYS A 54 -11.32 -9.78 15.32
C CYS A 54 -10.64 -8.51 15.84
N CYS A 55 -11.20 -7.35 15.50
CA CYS A 55 -10.71 -6.08 15.99
C CYS A 55 -11.15 -5.82 17.44
N ILE A 56 -10.55 -4.80 18.06
CA ILE A 56 -10.77 -4.48 19.46
C ILE A 56 -12.11 -3.75 19.60
N ALA A 57 -13.04 -4.36 20.35
CA ALA A 57 -14.35 -3.78 20.61
C ALA A 57 -14.22 -2.39 21.24
N ASN A 58 -15.04 -1.43 20.80
CA ASN A 58 -15.10 -0.06 21.32
C ASN A 58 -13.79 0.74 21.19
N THR A 59 -12.75 0.19 20.57
CA THR A 59 -11.46 0.86 20.35
C THR A 59 -11.16 0.95 18.87
N SER A 60 -11.20 -0.16 18.14
CA SER A 60 -10.95 -0.18 16.71
C SER A 60 -12.10 0.46 15.94
N GLN A 61 -11.77 1.36 15.04
CA GLN A 61 -12.69 1.99 14.12
C GLN A 61 -12.71 1.27 12.78
N LYS A 62 -13.74 1.54 11.98
CA LYS A 62 -13.78 1.04 10.61
C LYS A 62 -12.61 1.60 9.84
N GLN A 63 -12.03 0.76 9.00
CA GLN A 63 -10.80 0.98 8.27
C GLN A 63 -9.55 1.01 9.12
N ASP A 64 -9.55 0.76 10.43
CA ASP A 64 -8.28 0.66 11.18
C ASP A 64 -7.37 -0.43 10.59
N VAL A 65 -6.06 -0.17 10.54
CA VAL A 65 -5.03 -1.19 10.28
C VAL A 65 -5.10 -2.26 11.36
N CYS A 66 -5.04 -3.51 10.93
CA CYS A 66 -4.95 -4.67 11.81
C CYS A 66 -3.98 -5.68 11.22
N ASN A 67 -3.55 -6.65 12.02
CA ASN A 67 -2.75 -7.78 11.60
C ASN A 67 -3.55 -9.07 11.78
N VAL A 68 -3.53 -9.96 10.80
CA VAL A 68 -4.15 -11.28 10.88
C VAL A 68 -3.30 -12.27 10.09
N ASN A 69 -3.00 -13.42 10.68
CA ASN A 69 -2.12 -14.44 10.07
C ASN A 69 -0.74 -13.89 9.63
N GLY A 70 -0.20 -12.89 10.33
CA GLY A 70 1.06 -12.23 9.96
C GLY A 70 0.98 -11.29 8.74
N GLN A 71 -0.23 -11.02 8.23
CA GLN A 71 -0.48 -10.09 7.13
C GLN A 71 -1.18 -8.84 7.65
N THR A 72 -0.92 -7.70 7.00
CA THR A 72 -1.66 -6.46 7.22
C THR A 72 -3.07 -6.55 6.64
N GLY A 73 -4.02 -5.91 7.31
CA GLY A 73 -5.41 -5.86 6.91
C GLY A 73 -6.13 -4.60 7.35
N ARG A 74 -7.46 -4.65 7.26
CA ARG A 74 -8.38 -3.60 7.75
C ARG A 74 -9.46 -4.18 8.64
N CYS A 75 -9.81 -3.42 9.67
CA CYS A 75 -11.02 -3.61 10.46
C CYS A 75 -12.23 -3.16 9.64
N VAL A 76 -13.01 -4.12 9.15
CA VAL A 76 -14.20 -3.84 8.33
C VAL A 76 -15.46 -4.49 8.94
N PRO A 77 -16.65 -3.94 8.65
CA PRO A 77 -17.90 -4.60 9.03
C PRO A 77 -18.06 -5.88 8.20
N ASP A 78 -17.87 -7.04 8.83
CA ASP A 78 -18.04 -8.37 8.25
C ASP A 78 -18.29 -9.38 9.38
N ASN A 79 -18.90 -10.52 9.07
CA ASN A 79 -19.25 -11.58 10.02
C ASN A 79 -18.52 -12.91 9.78
N VAL A 80 -17.61 -12.99 8.79
CA VAL A 80 -16.92 -14.24 8.39
C VAL A 80 -16.17 -14.94 9.54
N ASN A 81 -15.65 -14.19 10.52
CA ASN A 81 -14.89 -14.72 11.65
C ASN A 81 -15.69 -14.79 12.97
N ASN A 82 -17.01 -14.61 12.94
CA ASN A 82 -17.90 -14.65 14.11
C ASN A 82 -17.46 -13.72 15.26
N CYS A 83 -17.06 -12.50 14.93
CA CYS A 83 -16.52 -11.55 15.91
C CYS A 83 -17.57 -10.91 16.86
N ASN A 84 -18.78 -11.47 16.95
CA ASN A 84 -19.83 -11.09 17.90
C ASN A 84 -19.99 -9.56 18.01
N GLU A 85 -20.41 -8.94 16.91
CA GLU A 85 -20.66 -7.48 16.75
C GLU A 85 -19.41 -6.59 16.61
N LYS A 86 -18.21 -7.14 16.82
CA LYS A 86 -16.96 -6.42 16.55
C LYS A 86 -16.66 -6.39 15.05
N LEU A 87 -15.84 -5.43 14.64
CA LEU A 87 -15.28 -5.42 13.30
C LEU A 87 -14.38 -6.65 13.10
N THR A 88 -14.37 -7.17 11.88
CA THR A 88 -13.52 -8.29 11.50
C THR A 88 -12.23 -7.74 10.90
N CYS A 89 -11.08 -8.29 11.32
CA CYS A 89 -9.81 -8.00 10.66
C CYS A 89 -9.67 -8.88 9.42
N ILE A 90 -9.55 -8.25 8.26
CA ILE A 90 -9.45 -8.94 6.97
C ILE A 90 -8.21 -8.47 6.25
N GLU A 91 -7.45 -9.43 5.74
CA GLU A 91 -6.20 -9.24 4.99
C GLU A 91 -6.43 -8.29 3.81
N ASP A 92 -5.49 -7.37 3.57
CA ASP A 92 -5.61 -6.39 2.47
C ASP A 92 -5.80 -7.09 1.12
N SER A 93 -5.20 -8.29 0.96
CA SER A 93 -5.32 -9.17 -0.21
C SER A 93 -6.72 -9.76 -0.43
N ARG A 94 -7.67 -9.55 0.47
CA ARG A 94 -9.08 -9.98 0.38
C ARG A 94 -10.05 -8.81 0.42
N LEU A 95 -9.54 -7.57 0.40
CA LEU A 95 -10.34 -6.36 0.40
C LEU A 95 -10.50 -5.80 -1.03
N ASP A 96 -11.60 -5.08 -1.20
CA ASP A 96 -11.86 -4.14 -2.29
C ASP A 96 -12.02 -2.76 -1.66
N CYS A 97 -11.18 -1.81 -2.08
CA CYS A 97 -11.10 -0.48 -1.48
C CYS A 97 -11.43 0.59 -2.50
N ASP A 98 -12.44 1.41 -2.21
CA ASP A 98 -12.75 2.58 -3.01
C ASP A 98 -11.95 3.79 -2.51
N PRO A 99 -10.98 4.31 -3.29
CA PRO A 99 -10.20 5.48 -2.89
C PRO A 99 -11.00 6.78 -2.91
N ASN A 100 -12.17 6.82 -3.56
CA ASN A 100 -12.99 8.03 -3.66
C ASN A 100 -13.98 8.16 -2.50
N THR A 101 -14.24 7.07 -1.78
CA THR A 101 -15.11 7.07 -0.60
C THR A 101 -14.26 6.86 0.65
N LEU A 102 -14.21 7.87 1.52
CA LEU A 102 -13.50 7.76 2.80
C LEU A 102 -14.43 7.33 3.93
N GLU A 103 -13.94 6.47 4.82
CA GLU A 103 -14.58 6.07 6.07
C GLU A 103 -13.54 6.23 7.19
N ASN A 104 -13.82 7.11 8.16
CA ASN A 104 -12.87 7.51 9.22
C ASN A 104 -11.51 7.99 8.68
N GLY A 105 -11.54 8.78 7.60
CA GLY A 105 -10.33 9.37 7.01
C GLY A 105 -9.50 8.43 6.14
N ARG A 106 -9.94 7.19 5.91
CA ARG A 106 -9.23 6.20 5.08
C ARG A 106 -10.13 5.67 3.95
N PRO A 107 -9.58 5.20 2.83
CA PRO A 107 -10.36 4.55 1.77
C PRO A 107 -11.30 3.48 2.32
N ARG A 108 -12.55 3.49 1.87
CA ARG A 108 -13.56 2.54 2.30
C ARG A 108 -13.23 1.17 1.70
N CYS A 109 -12.68 0.29 2.53
CA CYS A 109 -12.48 -1.10 2.18
C CYS A 109 -13.62 -1.99 2.70
N ARG A 110 -13.97 -3.01 1.92
CA ARG A 110 -14.89 -4.09 2.27
C ARG A 110 -14.31 -5.43 1.78
N ARG A 111 -14.72 -6.54 2.38
CA ARG A 111 -14.30 -7.87 1.88
C ARG A 111 -14.82 -8.08 0.47
N ARG A 112 -13.97 -8.63 -0.41
CA ARG A 112 -14.39 -9.10 -1.73
C ARG A 112 -15.41 -10.22 -1.60
N GLN A 113 -16.42 -10.19 -2.46
CA GLN A 113 -17.41 -11.26 -2.52
C GLN A 113 -16.72 -12.58 -2.92
N GLY A 114 -16.99 -13.65 -2.18
CA GLY A 114 -16.39 -14.97 -2.40
C GLY A 114 -14.97 -15.16 -1.86
N ALA A 115 -14.41 -14.16 -1.16
CA ALA A 115 -13.12 -14.26 -0.48
C ALA A 115 -13.22 -14.89 0.90
#